data_AF-A0A1B6KAC4-F1
#
_entry.id   AF-A0A1B6KAC4-F1
#
_cell.length_a   1.000
_cell.length_b   1.000
_cell.length_c   1.000
_cell.angle_alpha   90.00
_cell.angle_beta   90.00
_cell.angle_gamma   90.00
#
_symmetry.space_group_name_H-M   'P 1'
#
loop_
_entity.id
_entity.type
_entity.pdbx_description
1 polymer ?
#
loop_
_entity_poly.entity_id
_entity_poly.type
_entity_poly.pdbx_seq_one_letter_code
_entity_poly.pdbx_strand_id
1 'polypeptide(L)'
;KRDAYLYALGIVICSAINIIVMHPYMISIMHVGMKMRLSCCSLVYRKALRLSKTALGDATIGQVVNLISNDVARFDSSVLFFPYLVIGPLQTMAVTYFLWSQIGIASVFGVTALLAFIPIQLWLGKMTSSIRLRTATRTDRRVRLMNEIIAGIQVIKMYSWEKPFAKLISEARRAELR
;
A
#
# COMPACT_ATOMS: atom_id res chain seq x y z
N LYS A 1 -23.66 -43.29 8.90
CA LYS A 1 -22.19 -43.49 8.68
C LYS A 1 -21.79 -43.21 7.23
N ARG A 2 -22.44 -43.84 6.23
CA ARG A 2 -22.18 -43.59 4.80
C ARG A 2 -22.37 -42.12 4.38
N ASP A 3 -23.44 -41.48 4.84
CA ASP A 3 -23.72 -40.07 4.47
C ASP A 3 -22.71 -39.09 5.07
N ALA A 4 -22.23 -39.35 6.28
CA ALA A 4 -21.18 -38.55 6.90
C ALA A 4 -19.86 -38.63 6.10
N TYR A 5 -19.49 -39.82 5.60
CA TYR A 5 -18.34 -39.96 4.71
C TYR A 5 -18.56 -39.25 3.37
N LEU A 6 -19.78 -39.25 2.84
CA LEU A 6 -20.11 -38.53 1.60
C LEU A 6 -20.00 -37.01 1.75
N TYR A 7 -20.50 -36.44 2.86
CA TYR A 7 -20.34 -35.01 3.16
C TYR A 7 -18.87 -34.63 3.38
N ALA A 8 -18.12 -35.45 4.14
CA ALA A 8 -16.69 -35.23 4.34
C ALA A 8 -15.92 -35.23 3.02
N LEU A 9 -16.22 -36.20 2.14
CA LEU A 9 -15.64 -36.26 0.79
C LEU A 9 -16.00 -35.02 -0.03
N GLY A 10 -17.25 -34.55 0.04
CA GLY A 10 -17.69 -33.32 -0.64
C GLY A 10 -16.91 -32.08 -0.19
N ILE A 11 -16.66 -31.92 1.11
CA ILE A 11 -15.84 -30.82 1.66
C ILE A 11 -14.40 -30.89 1.16
N VAL A 12 -13.80 -32.08 1.14
CA VAL A 12 -12.44 -32.30 0.64
C VAL A 12 -12.34 -31.96 -0.85
N ILE A 13 -13.29 -32.43 -1.67
CA ILE A 13 -13.32 -32.14 -3.11
C ILE A 13 -13.51 -30.63 -3.35
N CYS A 14 -14.44 -29.99 -2.63
CA CYS A 14 -14.67 -28.55 -2.74
C CYS A 14 -13.40 -27.74 -2.40
N SER A 15 -12.70 -28.14 -1.34
CA SER A 15 -11.42 -27.53 -0.94
C SER A 15 -10.32 -27.76 -1.97
N ALA A 16 -10.23 -28.96 -2.53
CA ALA A 16 -9.26 -29.28 -3.59
C ALA A 16 -9.51 -28.45 -4.86
N ILE A 17 -10.78 -28.34 -5.29
CA ILE A 17 -11.17 -27.49 -6.43
C ILE A 17 -10.79 -26.03 -6.16
N ASN A 18 -11.05 -25.53 -4.94
CA ASN A 18 -10.67 -24.16 -4.58
C ASN A 18 -9.17 -23.91 -4.76
N ILE A 19 -8.31 -24.82 -4.26
CA ILE A 19 -6.85 -24.71 -4.39
C ILE A 19 -6.42 -24.76 -5.87
N ILE A 20 -6.97 -25.70 -6.63
CA ILE A 20 -6.65 -25.90 -8.06
C ILE A 20 -7.06 -24.68 -8.90
N VAL A 21 -8.12 -23.97 -8.53
CA VAL A 21 -8.56 -22.76 -9.24
C VAL A 21 -7.80 -21.52 -8.76
N MET A 22 -7.63 -21.36 -7.45
CA MET A 22 -7.06 -20.15 -6.85
C MET A 22 -5.58 -19.96 -7.19
N HIS A 23 -4.75 -21.01 -7.17
CA HIS A 23 -3.31 -20.85 -7.44
C HIS A 23 -3.01 -20.44 -8.89
N PRO A 24 -3.57 -21.08 -9.93
CA PRO A 24 -3.40 -20.62 -11.31
C PRO A 24 -3.98 -19.23 -11.55
N TYR A 25 -5.09 -18.89 -10.91
CA TYR A 25 -5.65 -17.54 -10.93
C TYR A 25 -4.65 -16.52 -10.36
N MET A 26 -4.05 -16.79 -9.19
CA MET A 26 -3.05 -15.95 -8.56
C MET A 26 -1.82 -15.75 -9.46
N ILE A 27 -1.30 -16.82 -10.06
CA ILE A 27 -0.18 -16.73 -10.99
C ILE A 27 -0.56 -15.90 -12.22
N SER A 28 -1.78 -16.08 -12.75
CA SER A 28 -2.25 -15.35 -13.93
C SER A 28 -2.38 -13.85 -13.66
N ILE A 29 -2.97 -13.46 -12.53
CA ILE A 29 -3.13 -12.04 -12.18
C ILE A 29 -1.78 -11.37 -11.88
N MET A 30 -0.84 -12.08 -11.24
CA MET A 30 0.53 -11.60 -11.05
C MET A 30 1.26 -11.40 -12.39
N HIS A 31 1.09 -12.30 -13.36
CA HIS A 31 1.64 -12.11 -14.71
C HIS A 31 1.02 -10.91 -15.44
N VAL A 32 -0.28 -10.65 -15.25
CA VAL A 32 -0.91 -9.43 -15.79
C VAL A 32 -0.29 -8.18 -15.17
N GLY A 33 -0.12 -8.13 -13.85
CA GLY A 33 0.57 -7.04 -13.16
C GLY A 33 1.98 -6.79 -13.72
N MET A 34 2.77 -7.85 -13.87
CA MET A 34 4.12 -7.79 -14.45
C MET A 34 4.10 -7.25 -15.89
N LYS A 35 3.19 -7.72 -16.74
CA LYS A 35 3.04 -7.25 -18.13
C LYS A 35 2.66 -5.77 -18.18
N MET A 36 1.78 -5.31 -17.29
CA MET A 36 1.42 -3.89 -17.17
C MET A 36 2.64 -3.05 -16.79
N ARG A 37 3.39 -3.46 -15.77
CA ARG A 37 4.64 -2.80 -15.35
C ARG A 37 5.63 -2.68 -16.51
N LEU A 38 5.95 -3.79 -17.17
CA LEU A 38 6.92 -3.81 -18.29
C LEU A 38 6.47 -2.92 -19.46
N SER A 39 5.18 -2.94 -19.77
CA SER A 39 4.59 -2.12 -20.83
C SER A 39 4.66 -0.62 -20.49
N CYS A 40 4.32 -0.24 -19.25
CA CYS A 40 4.45 1.13 -18.76
C CYS A 40 5.91 1.60 -18.76
N CYS A 41 6.85 0.79 -18.25
CA CYS A 41 8.28 1.10 -18.30
C CYS A 41 8.76 1.36 -19.73
N SER A 42 8.38 0.48 -20.68
CA SER A 42 8.74 0.63 -22.10
C SER A 42 8.15 1.91 -22.70
N LEU A 43 6.90 2.23 -22.39
CA LEU A 43 6.23 3.43 -22.88
C LEU A 43 6.87 4.71 -22.32
N VAL A 44 7.16 4.75 -21.02
CA VAL A 44 7.86 5.88 -20.37
C VAL A 44 9.25 6.05 -20.97
N TYR A 45 10.00 4.96 -21.15
CA TYR A 45 11.32 5.00 -21.76
C TYR A 45 11.28 5.56 -23.19
N ARG A 46 10.37 5.05 -24.04
CA ARG A 46 10.19 5.56 -25.42
C ARG A 46 9.80 7.04 -25.44
N LYS A 47 8.97 7.49 -24.49
CA LYS A 47 8.56 8.90 -24.39
C LYS A 47 9.72 9.78 -23.94
N ALA A 48 10.51 9.34 -22.97
CA ALA A 48 11.69 10.07 -22.50
C ALA A 48 12.71 10.32 -23.61
N LEU A 49 12.93 9.34 -24.50
CA LEU A 49 13.84 9.47 -25.64
C LEU A 49 13.35 10.43 -26.75
N ARG A 50 12.06 10.75 -26.80
CA ARG A 50 11.45 11.63 -27.81
C ARG A 50 11.14 13.03 -27.29
N LEU A 51 11.37 13.28 -26.01
CA LEU A 51 11.03 14.55 -25.38
C LEU A 51 12.07 15.62 -25.74
N SER A 52 11.64 16.83 -26.09
CA SER A 52 12.55 17.95 -26.35
C SER A 52 13.26 18.36 -25.06
N LYS A 53 14.47 18.93 -25.19
CA LYS A 53 15.27 19.39 -24.03
C LYS A 53 14.54 20.43 -23.16
N THR A 54 13.65 21.24 -23.75
CA THR A 54 12.78 22.19 -23.04
C THR A 54 11.71 21.51 -22.20
N ALA A 55 11.00 20.52 -22.73
CA ALA A 55 10.00 19.75 -21.98
C ALA A 55 10.62 18.76 -20.98
N LEU A 56 11.86 18.32 -21.22
CA LEU A 56 12.67 17.54 -20.27
C LEU A 56 13.22 18.41 -19.12
N GLY A 57 13.28 19.74 -19.31
CA GLY A 57 13.60 20.67 -18.23
C GLY A 57 12.53 20.70 -17.14
N ASP A 58 11.25 20.56 -17.53
CA ASP A 58 10.11 20.51 -16.60
C ASP A 58 9.95 19.15 -15.92
N ALA A 59 10.35 18.06 -16.59
CA ALA A 59 10.35 16.70 -16.06
C ALA A 59 11.79 16.21 -15.86
N THR A 60 12.35 16.44 -14.68
CA THR A 60 13.71 16.02 -14.33
C THR A 60 13.89 14.51 -14.52
N ILE A 61 15.09 14.08 -14.92
CA ILE A 61 15.46 12.66 -15.04
C ILE A 61 15.14 11.90 -13.74
N GLY A 62 15.32 12.54 -12.58
CA GLY A 62 14.99 11.99 -11.27
C GLY A 62 13.49 11.69 -11.09
N GLN A 63 12.59 12.55 -11.60
CA GLN A 63 11.14 12.30 -11.55
C GLN A 63 10.75 11.10 -12.43
N VAL A 64 11.38 10.93 -13.59
CA VAL A 64 11.12 9.78 -14.48
C VAL A 64 11.57 8.48 -13.82
N VAL A 65 12.76 8.48 -13.21
CA VAL A 65 13.26 7.31 -12.45
C VAL A 65 12.33 7.01 -11.27
N ASN A 66 11.92 8.03 -10.51
CA ASN A 66 10.99 7.85 -9.40
C ASN A 66 9.64 7.27 -9.85
N LEU A 67 9.09 7.74 -10.96
CA LEU A 67 7.84 7.23 -11.54
C LEU A 67 7.95 5.74 -11.87
N ILE A 68 9.04 5.32 -12.52
CA ILE A 68 9.27 3.92 -12.88
C ILE A 68 9.49 3.05 -11.64
N SER A 69 10.27 3.53 -10.66
CA SER A 69 10.65 2.76 -9.48
C SER A 69 9.55 2.66 -8.42
N ASN A 70 8.73 3.70 -8.24
CA ASN A 70 7.69 3.73 -7.20
C ASN A 70 6.29 3.50 -7.76
N ASP A 71 5.85 4.29 -8.74
CA ASP A 71 4.47 4.26 -9.21
C ASP A 71 4.20 3.04 -10.08
N VAL A 72 5.07 2.78 -11.08
CA VAL A 72 4.87 1.64 -11.99
C VAL A 72 5.09 0.31 -11.25
N ALA A 73 5.98 0.26 -10.25
CA ALA A 73 6.18 -0.92 -9.43
C ALA A 73 4.94 -1.32 -8.62
N ARG A 74 4.04 -0.38 -8.30
CA ARG A 74 2.79 -0.69 -7.59
C ARG A 74 1.83 -1.56 -8.40
N PHE A 75 1.96 -1.64 -9.73
CA PHE A 75 1.10 -2.50 -10.54
C PHE A 75 1.26 -3.98 -10.21
N ASP A 76 2.45 -4.42 -9.77
CA ASP A 76 2.70 -5.83 -9.42
C ASP A 76 1.78 -6.28 -8.26
N SER A 77 1.46 -5.40 -7.32
CA SER A 77 0.60 -5.72 -6.17
C SER A 77 -0.82 -5.17 -6.28
N SER A 78 -1.03 -4.02 -6.94
CA SER A 78 -2.35 -3.37 -6.97
C SER A 78 -3.35 -4.13 -7.84
N VAL A 79 -2.88 -4.75 -8.93
CA VAL A 79 -3.71 -5.52 -9.86
C VAL A 79 -4.34 -6.75 -9.18
N LEU A 80 -3.68 -7.29 -8.15
CA LEU A 80 -4.21 -8.39 -7.35
C LEU A 80 -5.52 -8.02 -6.62
N PHE A 81 -5.63 -6.78 -6.14
CA PHE A 81 -6.77 -6.36 -5.33
C PHE A 81 -7.95 -5.84 -6.16
N PHE A 82 -7.71 -5.47 -7.43
CA PHE A 82 -8.72 -4.87 -8.29
C PHE A 82 -10.00 -5.72 -8.45
N PRO A 83 -9.91 -7.06 -8.67
CA PRO A 83 -11.10 -7.90 -8.80
C PRO A 83 -11.97 -7.94 -7.53
N TYR A 84 -11.38 -7.77 -6.34
CA TYR A 84 -12.11 -7.77 -5.08
C TYR A 84 -13.06 -6.56 -4.93
N LEU A 85 -12.84 -5.48 -5.67
CA LEU A 85 -13.77 -4.34 -5.69
C LEU A 85 -15.15 -4.73 -6.23
N VAL A 86 -15.20 -5.69 -7.16
CA VAL A 86 -16.45 -6.18 -7.77
C VAL A 86 -16.93 -7.45 -7.07
N ILE A 87 -16.01 -8.39 -6.83
CA ILE A 87 -16.34 -9.69 -6.21
C ILE A 87 -16.77 -9.51 -4.76
N GLY A 88 -16.15 -8.60 -3.99
CA GLY A 88 -16.46 -8.39 -2.57
C GLY A 88 -17.93 -8.05 -2.31
N PRO A 89 -18.53 -7.05 -2.98
CA PRO A 89 -19.95 -6.75 -2.85
C PRO A 89 -20.85 -7.90 -3.28
N LEU A 90 -20.57 -8.55 -4.42
CA LEU A 90 -21.34 -9.69 -4.91
C LEU A 90 -21.32 -10.87 -3.93
N GLN A 91 -20.14 -11.20 -3.39
CA GLN A 91 -19.97 -12.24 -2.39
C GLN A 91 -20.70 -11.89 -1.10
N THR A 92 -20.65 -10.62 -0.67
CA THR A 92 -21.38 -10.14 0.52
C THR A 92 -22.88 -10.30 0.33
N MET A 93 -23.42 -9.96 -0.85
CA MET A 93 -24.84 -10.17 -1.17
C MET A 93 -25.22 -11.66 -1.13
N ALA A 94 -24.41 -12.54 -1.75
CA ALA A 94 -24.67 -13.98 -1.77
C ALA A 94 -24.66 -14.59 -0.37
N VAL A 95 -23.66 -14.25 0.46
CA VAL A 95 -23.58 -14.71 1.85
C VAL A 95 -24.76 -14.20 2.67
N THR A 96 -25.14 -12.92 2.49
CA THR A 96 -26.30 -12.34 3.18
C THR A 96 -27.59 -13.06 2.81
N TYR A 97 -27.78 -13.42 1.53
CA TYR A 97 -28.93 -14.20 1.08
C TYR A 97 -28.99 -15.57 1.75
N PHE A 98 -27.87 -16.31 1.80
CA PHE A 98 -27.83 -17.60 2.49
C PHE A 98 -28.11 -17.47 3.99
N LEU A 99 -27.54 -16.48 4.67
CA LEU A 99 -27.81 -16.24 6.08
C LEU A 99 -29.27 -15.84 6.35
N TRP A 100 -29.86 -15.02 5.48
CA TRP A 100 -31.27 -14.65 5.57
C TRP A 100 -32.18 -15.88 5.48
N SER A 101 -31.88 -16.83 4.60
CA SER A 101 -32.68 -18.05 4.48
C SER A 101 -32.67 -18.93 5.74
N GLN A 102 -31.62 -18.84 6.56
CA GLN A 102 -31.47 -19.64 7.77
C GLN A 102 -31.97 -18.94 9.04
N ILE A 103 -31.73 -17.63 9.17
CA ILE A 103 -31.93 -16.87 10.43
C ILE A 103 -32.76 -15.58 10.21
N GLY A 104 -33.24 -15.34 8.99
CA GLY A 104 -34.08 -14.19 8.65
C GLY A 104 -33.41 -12.84 8.90
N ILE A 105 -34.16 -11.90 9.49
CA ILE A 105 -33.75 -10.51 9.72
C ILE A 105 -32.51 -10.35 10.59
N ALA A 106 -32.23 -11.31 11.49
CA ALA A 106 -31.05 -11.28 12.35
C ALA A 106 -29.74 -11.23 11.55
N SER A 107 -29.72 -11.83 10.35
CA SER A 107 -28.57 -11.79 9.43
C SER A 107 -28.17 -10.37 9.02
N VAL A 108 -29.16 -9.50 8.79
CA VAL A 108 -28.92 -8.12 8.34
C VAL A 108 -28.21 -7.32 9.42
N PHE A 109 -28.63 -7.44 10.69
CA PHE A 109 -27.94 -6.75 11.79
C PHE A 109 -26.46 -7.15 11.90
N GLY A 110 -26.15 -8.44 11.73
CA GLY A 110 -24.76 -8.93 11.73
C GLY A 110 -23.95 -8.38 10.56
N VAL A 111 -24.49 -8.40 9.34
CA VAL A 111 -23.82 -7.89 8.14
C VAL A 111 -23.65 -6.37 8.23
N THR A 112 -24.66 -5.63 8.67
CA THR A 112 -24.57 -4.17 8.86
C THR A 112 -23.51 -3.81 9.89
N ALA A 113 -23.40 -4.55 11.00
CA ALA A 113 -22.34 -4.35 11.99
C ALA A 113 -20.94 -4.56 11.39
N LEU A 114 -20.76 -5.59 10.55
CA LEU A 114 -19.49 -5.83 9.84
C LEU A 114 -19.18 -4.71 8.84
N LEU A 115 -20.17 -4.26 8.06
CA LEU A 115 -20.00 -3.16 7.10
C LEU A 115 -19.69 -1.83 7.80
N ALA A 116 -20.18 -1.61 9.01
CA ALA A 116 -19.87 -0.42 9.80
C ALA A 116 -18.38 -0.32 10.18
N PHE A 117 -17.62 -1.43 10.16
CA PHE A 117 -16.16 -1.38 10.34
C PHE A 117 -15.44 -0.75 9.14
N ILE A 118 -15.99 -0.80 7.93
CA ILE A 118 -15.37 -0.22 6.73
C ILE A 118 -15.09 1.28 6.90
N PRO A 119 -16.08 2.15 7.22
CA PRO A 119 -15.81 3.58 7.41
C PRO A 119 -14.85 3.85 8.59
N ILE A 120 -14.91 3.05 9.65
CA ILE A 120 -13.97 3.16 10.78
C ILE A 120 -12.54 2.87 10.33
N GLN A 121 -12.32 1.78 9.58
CA GLN A 121 -11.01 1.44 9.02
C GLN A 121 -10.51 2.51 8.05
N LEU A 122 -11.39 3.09 7.21
CA LEU A 122 -11.04 4.19 6.32
C LEU A 122 -10.63 5.46 7.09
N TRP A 123 -11.36 5.79 8.15
CA TRP A 123 -11.03 6.94 9.00
C TRP A 123 -9.71 6.74 9.74
N LEU A 124 -9.50 5.57 10.36
CA LEU A 124 -8.22 5.20 10.98
C LEU A 124 -7.07 5.20 9.97
N GLY A 125 -7.31 4.74 8.73
CA GLY A 125 -6.34 4.77 7.64
C GLY A 125 -5.93 6.19 7.27
N LYS A 126 -6.90 7.11 7.14
CA LYS A 126 -6.63 8.54 6.90
C LYS A 126 -5.84 9.17 8.04
N MET A 127 -6.20 8.88 9.29
CA MET A 127 -5.49 9.38 10.47
C MET A 127 -4.04 8.87 10.48
N THR A 128 -3.84 7.57 10.22
CA THR A 128 -2.51 6.95 10.15
C THR A 128 -1.67 7.57 9.04
N SER A 129 -2.25 7.82 7.87
CA SER A 129 -1.58 8.50 6.75
C SER A 129 -1.15 9.91 7.12
N SER A 130 -2.02 10.69 7.77
CA SER A 130 -1.70 12.05 8.24
C SER A 130 -0.58 12.06 9.27
N ILE A 131 -0.63 11.16 10.27
CA ILE A 131 0.42 11.02 11.28
C ILE A 131 1.74 10.63 10.61
N ARG A 132 1.74 9.63 9.73
CA ARG A 132 2.93 9.18 9.00
C ARG A 132 3.55 10.33 8.19
N LEU A 133 2.74 11.15 7.52
CA LEU A 133 3.22 12.32 6.80
C LEU A 133 3.86 13.34 7.74
N ARG A 134 3.21 13.64 8.87
CA ARG A 134 3.75 14.57 9.87
C ARG A 134 5.08 14.07 10.44
N THR A 135 5.19 12.79 10.79
CA THR A 135 6.45 12.19 11.23
C THR A 135 7.52 12.30 10.15
N ALA A 136 7.19 11.96 8.88
CA ALA A 136 8.14 12.06 7.77
C ALA A 136 8.69 13.49 7.61
N THR A 137 7.84 14.52 7.63
CA THR A 137 8.30 15.92 7.53
C THR A 137 9.22 16.34 8.69
N ARG A 138 9.01 15.82 9.91
CA ARG A 138 9.88 16.09 11.06
C ARG A 138 11.21 15.34 10.96
N THR A 139 11.18 14.09 10.51
CA THR A 139 12.38 13.30 10.23
C THR A 139 13.23 14.00 9.16
N ASP A 140 12.63 14.50 8.08
CA ASP A 140 13.32 15.24 7.01
C ASP A 140 14.02 16.49 7.54
N ARG A 141 13.35 17.26 8.42
CA ARG A 141 13.95 18.43 9.07
C ARG A 141 15.17 18.05 9.91
N ARG A 142 15.08 16.97 10.70
CA ARG A 142 16.21 16.50 11.52
C ARG A 142 17.39 16.07 10.64
N VAL A 143 17.12 15.32 9.57
CA VAL A 143 18.16 14.88 8.62
C VAL A 143 18.83 16.09 7.94
N ARG A 144 18.06 17.11 7.55
CA ARG A 144 18.61 18.35 7.00
C ARG A 144 19.52 19.07 7.99
N LEU A 145 19.09 19.25 9.24
CA LEU A 145 19.91 19.87 10.29
C LEU A 145 21.22 19.09 10.52
N MET A 146 21.16 17.75 10.51
CA MET A 146 22.36 16.92 10.61
C MET A 146 23.33 17.17 9.44
N ASN A 147 22.83 17.28 8.21
CA ASN A 147 23.68 17.57 7.05
C ASN A 147 24.35 18.94 7.15
N GLU A 148 23.63 19.96 7.60
CA GLU A 148 24.19 21.31 7.82
C GLU A 148 25.29 21.31 8.90
N ILE A 149 25.08 20.58 10.00
CA ILE A 149 26.07 20.43 11.08
C ILE A 149 27.33 19.71 10.59
N ILE A 150 27.17 18.64 9.80
CA ILE A 150 28.31 17.90 9.24
C ILE A 150 29.11 18.79 8.28
N ALA A 151 28.43 19.57 7.42
CA ALA A 151 29.08 20.51 6.52
C ALA A 151 29.86 21.62 7.27
N GLY A 152 29.35 22.06 8.41
CA GLY A 152 29.95 23.11 9.26
C GLY A 152 30.83 22.62 10.41
N ILE A 153 31.17 21.32 10.48
CA ILE A 153 31.71 20.70 11.70
C ILE A 153 33.03 21.32 12.19
N GLN A 154 33.89 21.76 11.27
CA GLN A 154 35.17 22.39 11.61
C GLN A 154 34.98 23.70 12.39
N VAL A 155 34.03 24.55 11.96
CA VAL A 155 33.70 25.81 12.64
C VAL A 155 33.09 25.54 14.00
N ILE A 156 32.18 24.58 14.09
CA ILE A 156 31.54 24.18 15.35
C ILE A 156 32.58 23.71 16.37
N LYS A 157 33.57 22.92 15.94
CA LYS A 157 34.69 22.46 16.77
C LYS A 157 35.61 23.62 17.19
N MET A 158 35.96 24.50 16.25
CA MET A 158 36.83 25.66 16.51
C MET A 158 36.25 26.59 17.61
N TYR A 159 34.93 26.79 17.62
CA TYR A 159 34.24 27.62 18.62
C TYR A 159 33.66 26.83 19.80
N SER A 160 33.91 25.52 19.90
CA SER A 160 33.35 24.65 20.96
C SER A 160 31.81 24.70 21.09
N TRP A 161 31.09 24.89 19.97
CA TRP A 161 29.62 25.02 19.94
C TRP A 161 28.86 23.67 19.97
N GLU A 162 29.54 22.59 20.30
CA GLU A 162 29.00 21.22 20.19
C GLU A 162 27.76 21.01 21.07
N LYS A 163 27.77 21.53 22.31
CA LYS A 163 26.66 21.39 23.27
C LYS A 163 25.38 22.10 22.78
N PRO A 164 25.41 23.38 22.33
CA PRO A 164 24.28 24.04 21.69
C PRO A 164 23.70 23.27 20.50
N PHE A 165 24.54 22.80 19.57
CA PHE A 165 24.09 22.06 18.40
C PHE A 165 23.52 20.66 18.76
N ALA A 166 24.09 19.99 19.76
CA ALA A 166 23.54 18.74 20.28
C ALA A 166 22.14 18.97 20.89
N LYS A 167 21.94 20.07 21.62
CA LYS A 167 20.62 20.44 22.15
C LYS A 167 19.61 20.68 21.01
N LEU A 168 20.00 21.40 19.97
CA LEU A 168 19.16 21.65 18.79
C LEU A 168 18.69 20.34 18.12
N ILE A 169 19.59 19.36 17.93
CA ILE A 169 19.23 18.04 17.39
C ILE A 169 18.27 17.30 18.35
N SER A 170 18.53 17.37 19.66
CA SER A 170 17.69 16.71 20.67
C SER A 170 16.26 17.25 20.67
N GLU A 171 16.08 18.56 20.46
CA GLU A 171 14.78 19.20 20.34
C GLU A 171 14.06 18.76 19.06
N ALA A 172 14.79 18.69 17.93
CA ALA A 172 14.24 18.16 16.68
C ALA A 172 13.80 16.69 16.82
N ARG A 173 14.56 15.86 17.56
CA ARG A 173 14.19 14.46 17.85
C ARG A 173 12.97 14.37 18.77
N ARG A 174 12.87 15.22 19.80
CA ARG A 174 11.67 15.28 20.65
C ARG A 174 10.43 15.68 19.86
N ALA A 175 10.58 16.59 18.89
CA ALA A 175 9.50 16.90 17.97
C ALA A 175 9.15 15.69 17.10
N GLU A 176 10.11 14.93 16.57
CA GLU A 176 9.84 13.72 15.75
C GLU A 176 9.03 12.65 16.51
N LEU A 177 9.24 12.49 17.82
CA LEU A 177 8.59 11.47 18.66
C LEU A 177 7.19 11.86 19.17
N ARG A 178 6.75 13.10 18.95
CA ARG A 178 5.41 13.59 19.30
C ARG A 178 4.42 13.47 18.14
#